data_AF-I3SI66-F1
#
_entry.id   AF-I3SI66-F1
#
_cell.length_a   1.000
_cell.length_b   1.000
_cell.length_c   1.000
_cell.angle_alpha   90.00
_cell.angle_beta   90.00
_cell.angle_gamma   90.00
#
_symmetry.space_group_name_H-M   'P 1'
#
loop_
_entity.id
_entity.type
_entity.pdbx_description
1 polymer ?
#
loop_
_entity_poly.entity_id
_entity_poly.type
_entity_poly.pdbx_seq_one_letter_code
_entity_poly.pdbx_strand_id
1 'polypeptide(L)'
;MFFVQIGAREIPDDTMLTCSRGLDSAFEFLSNCKLSNLTVKAELGCCLLHRSGRLTIDGCVLQCESNPLDFLSCPIISTANSSDMVPSQTNSNNGDGVFVSQTRIEGGAKAVLTSGDLALQRVRVVYARTSLLFWFDVEQM
;
A
#
# COMPACT_ATOMS: atom_id res chain seq x y z
N MET A 1 2.74 -7.47 -21.08
CA MET A 1 2.64 -6.76 -19.79
C MET A 1 2.39 -7.82 -18.73
N PHE A 2 3.31 -8.02 -17.79
CA PHE A 2 3.14 -8.96 -16.70
C PHE A 2 2.49 -8.22 -15.53
N PHE A 3 1.45 -8.80 -14.94
CA PHE A 3 0.87 -8.32 -13.69
C PHE A 3 1.11 -9.41 -12.63
N VAL A 4 1.60 -9.03 -11.46
CA VAL A 4 1.80 -9.96 -10.35
C VAL A 4 0.62 -9.81 -9.40
N GLN A 5 -0.06 -10.91 -9.11
CA GLN A 5 -1.08 -10.98 -8.06
C GLN A 5 -0.56 -11.84 -6.91
N ILE A 6 -0.70 -11.33 -5.69
CA ILE A 6 -0.26 -12.00 -4.46
C ILE A 6 -1.47 -12.12 -3.54
N GLY A 7 -1.71 -13.34 -3.01
CA GLY A 7 -2.87 -13.66 -2.18
C GLY A 7 -4.05 -14.20 -2.99
N ALA A 8 -5.24 -13.67 -2.74
CA ALA A 8 -6.56 -14.07 -3.26
C ALA A 8 -7.16 -15.35 -2.65
N ARG A 9 -6.89 -15.59 -1.36
CA ARG A 9 -7.66 -16.55 -0.58
C ARG A 9 -9.04 -15.99 -0.23
N GLU A 10 -9.89 -16.83 0.37
CA GLU A 10 -11.25 -16.46 0.74
C GLU A 10 -11.27 -15.43 1.88
N ILE A 11 -10.34 -15.56 2.84
CA ILE A 11 -10.22 -14.66 4.00
C ILE A 11 -8.74 -14.21 4.12
N PRO A 12 -8.46 -12.93 4.41
CA PRO A 12 -7.09 -12.41 4.50
C PRO A 12 -6.21 -13.10 5.54
N ASP A 13 -6.81 -13.62 6.63
CA ASP A 13 -6.09 -14.28 7.71
C ASP A 13 -5.43 -15.61 7.30
N ASP A 14 -5.80 -16.17 6.15
CA ASP A 14 -5.23 -17.42 5.65
C ASP A 14 -3.84 -17.25 5.01
N THR A 15 -3.38 -16.02 4.77
CA THR A 15 -2.06 -15.74 4.21
C THR A 15 -1.47 -14.49 4.85
N MET A 16 -0.42 -14.69 5.64
CA MET A 16 0.24 -13.63 6.38
C MET A 16 1.67 -13.43 5.90
N LEU A 17 2.00 -12.20 5.51
CA LEU A 17 3.38 -11.75 5.26
C LEU A 17 3.84 -10.90 6.43
N THR A 18 5.04 -11.16 6.94
CA THR A 18 5.61 -10.42 8.07
C THR A 18 6.89 -9.71 7.66
N CYS A 19 6.87 -8.39 7.74
CA CYS A 19 8.02 -7.51 7.59
C CYS A 19 8.71 -7.39 8.96
N SER A 20 9.93 -7.92 9.05
CA SER A 20 10.78 -7.81 10.25
C SER A 20 11.22 -6.35 10.49
N ARG A 21 12.03 -6.11 11.52
CA ARG A 21 12.51 -4.76 11.83
C ARG A 21 13.56 -4.31 10.81
N GLY A 22 13.45 -3.06 10.32
CA GLY A 22 14.43 -2.46 9.41
C GLY A 22 13.77 -1.72 8.25
N LEU A 23 14.51 -0.86 7.56
CA LEU A 23 14.00 -0.14 6.39
C LEU A 23 13.90 -1.06 5.15
N ASP A 24 14.76 -2.08 5.07
CA ASP A 24 14.82 -3.03 3.96
C ASP A 24 13.81 -4.19 4.08
N SER A 25 12.94 -4.17 5.11
CA SER A 25 12.01 -5.26 5.39
C SER A 25 10.61 -5.02 4.82
N ALA A 26 10.32 -3.82 4.32
CA ALA A 26 9.04 -3.50 3.72
C ALA A 26 8.78 -4.33 2.46
N PHE A 27 7.51 -4.63 2.18
CA PHE A 27 7.17 -5.31 0.94
C PHE A 27 7.18 -4.31 -0.22
N GLU A 28 8.23 -4.38 -1.04
CA GLU A 28 8.54 -3.37 -2.05
C GLU A 28 7.92 -3.67 -3.42
N PHE A 29 7.34 -2.66 -4.05
CA PHE A 29 6.69 -2.73 -5.35
C PHE A 29 7.36 -1.79 -6.36
N LEU A 30 7.94 -2.39 -7.39
CA LEU A 30 8.64 -1.72 -8.50
C LEU A 30 7.89 -1.83 -9.83
N SER A 31 6.66 -2.36 -9.81
CA SER A 31 5.86 -2.59 -11.02
C SER A 31 4.37 -2.72 -10.68
N ASN A 32 3.53 -2.89 -11.72
CA ASN A 32 2.09 -3.11 -11.53
C ASN A 32 1.81 -4.41 -10.77
N CYS A 33 1.21 -4.29 -9.60
CA CYS A 33 0.93 -5.40 -8.70
C CYS A 33 -0.46 -5.30 -8.09
N LYS A 34 -1.07 -6.45 -7.80
CA LYS A 34 -2.29 -6.57 -7.01
C LYS A 34 -2.05 -7.42 -5.77
N LEU A 35 -2.36 -6.85 -4.61
CA LEU A 35 -2.53 -7.59 -3.36
C LEU A 35 -4.01 -7.82 -3.15
N SER A 36 -4.39 -9.05 -2.80
CA SER A 36 -5.79 -9.37 -2.51
C SER A 36 -5.91 -10.32 -1.35
N ASN A 37 -6.86 -10.08 -0.44
CA ASN A 37 -7.23 -10.99 0.64
C ASN A 37 -6.02 -11.64 1.32
N LEU A 38 -5.12 -10.80 1.86
CA LEU A 38 -4.00 -11.23 2.68
C LEU A 38 -3.76 -10.25 3.82
N THR A 39 -3.01 -10.70 4.81
CA THR A 39 -2.56 -9.87 5.94
C THR A 39 -1.07 -9.54 5.76
N VAL A 40 -0.69 -8.26 5.85
CA VAL A 40 0.71 -7.83 5.93
C VAL A 40 0.94 -7.16 7.27
N LYS A 41 1.90 -7.68 8.03
CA LYS A 41 2.25 -7.16 9.35
C LYS A 41 3.67 -6.61 9.35
N ALA A 42 3.88 -5.44 9.95
CA ALA A 42 5.18 -4.81 10.10
C ALA A 42 5.47 -4.47 11.56
N GLU A 43 6.64 -4.83 12.09
CA GLU A 43 7.01 -4.56 13.48
C GLU A 43 7.56 -3.14 13.71
N LEU A 44 8.41 -2.65 12.81
CA LEU A 44 9.11 -1.35 12.90
C LEU A 44 9.36 -0.83 11.48
N GLY A 45 8.30 -0.35 10.82
CA GLY A 45 8.34 0.11 9.44
C GLY A 45 6.96 0.26 8.80
N CYS A 46 6.93 0.25 7.48
CA CYS A 46 5.71 0.19 6.69
C CYS A 46 5.40 -1.26 6.26
N CYS A 47 4.14 -1.55 5.98
CA CYS A 47 3.75 -2.82 5.39
C CYS A 47 4.18 -2.85 3.91
N LEU A 48 3.88 -1.77 3.18
CA LEU A 48 4.03 -1.69 1.73
C LEU A 48 4.83 -0.45 1.35
N LEU A 49 5.86 -0.65 0.52
CA LEU A 49 6.65 0.41 -0.09
C LEU A 49 6.43 0.40 -1.60
N HIS A 50 5.72 1.40 -2.11
CA HIS A 50 5.44 1.57 -3.53
C HIS A 50 6.44 2.54 -4.17
N ARG A 51 7.13 2.10 -5.22
CA ARG A 51 8.14 2.91 -5.93
C ARG A 51 7.83 3.15 -7.40
N SER A 52 7.06 2.28 -8.05
CA SER A 52 6.63 2.47 -9.45
C SER A 52 5.48 1.54 -9.82
N GLY A 53 4.69 1.94 -10.81
CA GLY A 53 3.56 1.23 -11.37
C GLY A 53 2.27 1.50 -10.61
N ARG A 54 1.30 0.59 -10.78
CA ARG A 54 0.01 0.62 -10.09
C ARG A 54 -0.06 -0.49 -9.08
N LEU A 55 -0.21 -0.12 -7.82
CA LEU A 55 -0.43 -1.05 -6.71
C LEU A 55 -1.91 -1.06 -6.33
N THR A 56 -2.60 -2.15 -6.63
CA THR A 56 -3.98 -2.37 -6.15
C THR A 56 -3.96 -3.19 -4.86
N ILE A 57 -4.64 -2.72 -3.83
CA ILE A 57 -4.74 -3.36 -2.51
C ILE A 57 -6.23 -3.59 -2.23
N ASP A 58 -6.64 -4.85 -2.18
CA ASP A 58 -8.06 -5.21 -2.20
C ASP A 58 -8.40 -6.25 -1.12
N GLY A 59 -9.26 -5.90 -0.16
CA GLY A 59 -9.67 -6.84 0.89
C GLY A 59 -8.54 -7.26 1.84
N CYS A 60 -7.47 -6.49 1.92
CA CYS A 60 -6.30 -6.81 2.74
C CYS A 60 -6.44 -6.32 4.20
N VAL A 61 -5.56 -6.82 5.06
CA VAL A 61 -5.32 -6.29 6.41
C VAL A 61 -3.88 -5.82 6.49
N LEU A 62 -3.66 -4.53 6.76
CA LEU A 62 -2.33 -3.95 6.95
C LEU A 62 -2.17 -3.58 8.43
N GLN A 63 -1.18 -4.18 9.08
CA GLN A 63 -0.95 -4.05 10.53
C GLN A 63 0.45 -3.55 10.81
N CYS A 64 0.57 -2.32 11.29
CA CYS A 64 1.79 -1.86 11.95
C CYS A 64 1.69 -2.18 13.45
N GLU A 65 2.67 -2.90 14.01
CA GLU A 65 2.71 -3.14 15.46
C GLU A 65 2.86 -1.83 16.23
N SER A 66 2.20 -1.78 17.39
CA SER A 66 2.31 -0.65 18.31
C SER A 66 3.70 -0.55 18.92
N ASN A 67 4.29 0.63 18.83
CA ASN A 67 5.64 0.94 19.21
C ASN A 67 5.72 2.39 19.77
N PRO A 68 6.63 2.70 20.71
CA PRO A 68 6.87 4.08 21.14
C PRO A 68 7.17 5.06 19.99
N LEU A 69 7.60 4.56 18.83
CA LEU A 69 7.86 5.33 17.61
C LEU A 69 6.71 5.26 16.58
N ASP A 70 5.47 5.00 17.02
CA ASP A 70 4.29 4.85 16.13
C ASP A 70 3.99 6.07 15.26
N PHE A 71 4.50 7.25 15.64
CA PHE A 71 4.42 8.44 14.80
C PHE A 71 5.28 8.36 13.53
N LEU A 72 6.22 7.41 13.46
CA LEU A 72 7.05 7.12 12.30
C LEU A 72 6.49 5.99 11.44
N SER A 73 5.58 5.17 11.96
CA SER A 73 5.00 4.06 11.21
C SER A 73 3.82 4.53 10.36
N CYS A 74 3.86 4.12 9.09
CA CYS A 74 2.81 4.35 8.12
C CYS A 74 2.66 3.08 7.28
N PRO A 75 1.49 2.41 7.28
CA PRO A 75 1.33 1.11 6.64
C PRO A 75 1.65 1.13 5.14
N ILE A 76 1.31 2.22 4.45
CA ILE A 76 1.58 2.39 3.02
C ILE A 76 2.48 3.61 2.84
N ILE A 77 3.63 3.42 2.21
CA ILE A 77 4.49 4.52 1.77
C ILE A 77 4.60 4.44 0.25
N SER A 78 4.29 5.55 -0.43
CA SER A 78 4.53 5.69 -1.87
C SER A 78 5.63 6.73 -2.09
N THR A 79 6.76 6.28 -2.64
CA THR A 79 7.86 7.15 -3.06
C THR A 79 8.00 7.19 -4.59
N ALA A 80 6.96 6.81 -5.31
CA ALA A 80 6.96 6.87 -6.77
C ALA A 80 6.99 8.34 -7.21
N ASN A 81 8.06 8.71 -7.91
CA ASN A 81 8.29 10.04 -8.45
C ASN A 81 8.34 9.94 -9.97
N SER A 82 7.53 10.73 -10.67
CA SER A 82 7.56 10.80 -12.13
C SER A 82 8.81 11.50 -12.70
N SER A 83 9.69 12.03 -11.84
CA SER A 83 10.85 12.83 -12.26
C SER A 83 12.10 12.02 -12.59
N ASP A 84 12.18 10.77 -12.15
CA ASP A 84 13.39 9.97 -12.34
C ASP A 84 13.25 9.04 -13.55
N MET A 85 13.82 9.51 -14.67
CA MET A 85 14.38 8.74 -15.78
C MET A 85 13.47 8.50 -17.01
N VAL A 86 13.76 9.32 -18.04
CA VAL A 86 13.65 9.08 -19.49
C VAL A 86 12.25 8.72 -20.03
N PRO A 87 11.66 9.56 -20.90
CA PRO A 87 10.42 9.22 -21.59
C PRO A 87 10.70 8.08 -22.57
N SER A 88 10.52 6.84 -22.13
CA SER A 88 10.38 5.72 -23.05
C SER A 88 9.08 5.94 -23.83
N GLN A 89 9.25 6.21 -25.12
CA GLN A 89 8.18 6.40 -26.10
C GLN A 89 7.41 5.09 -26.30
N THR A 90 6.59 4.71 -25.33
CA THR A 90 5.49 3.76 -25.53
C THR A 90 4.30 4.29 -24.76
N ASN A 91 3.34 4.80 -25.52
CA ASN A 91 2.05 5.28 -25.07
C ASN A 91 1.35 4.25 -24.16
N SER A 92 1.39 4.46 -22.84
CA SER A 92 0.29 4.04 -21.97
C SER A 92 0.15 5.01 -20.81
N ASN A 93 -1.01 5.65 -20.73
CA ASN A 93 -1.50 6.58 -19.71
C ASN A 93 -1.56 6.03 -18.27
N ASN A 94 -0.71 5.08 -17.88
CA ASN A 94 -0.73 4.53 -16.53
C ASN A 94 0.39 5.15 -15.70
N GLY A 95 0.13 6.36 -15.20
CA GLY A 95 0.93 6.95 -14.12
C GLY A 95 0.97 6.06 -12.88
N ASP A 96 1.98 6.30 -12.05
CA ASP A 96 2.17 5.63 -10.78
C ASP A 96 0.99 5.88 -9.83
N GLY A 97 0.59 4.87 -9.06
CA GLY A 97 -0.49 5.06 -8.08
C GLY A 97 -0.80 3.86 -7.20
N VAL A 98 -1.46 4.14 -6.07
CA VAL A 98 -1.93 3.14 -5.11
C VAL A 98 -3.44 3.22 -5.00
N PHE A 99 -4.13 2.09 -5.19
CA PHE A 99 -5.59 2.00 -5.20
C PHE A 99 -6.02 1.04 -4.10
N VAL A 100 -6.74 1.55 -3.10
CA VAL A 100 -7.12 0.79 -1.91
C VAL A 100 -8.62 0.57 -1.90
N SER A 101 -9.04 -0.69 -1.76
CA SER A 101 -10.44 -1.10 -1.63
C SER A 101 -10.63 -2.08 -0.49
N GLN A 102 -11.69 -1.90 0.29
CA GLN A 102 -12.13 -2.83 1.34
C GLN A 102 -11.02 -3.26 2.31
N THR A 103 -10.03 -2.39 2.54
CA THR A 103 -8.82 -2.77 3.27
C THR A 103 -8.90 -2.28 4.71
N ARG A 104 -8.56 -3.15 5.65
CA ARG A 104 -8.43 -2.81 7.07
C ARG A 104 -7.01 -2.33 7.32
N ILE A 105 -6.88 -1.17 7.96
CA ILE A 105 -5.57 -0.56 8.26
C ILE A 105 -5.52 -0.32 9.77
N GLU A 106 -4.55 -0.93 10.44
CA GLU A 106 -4.40 -0.94 11.89
C GLU A 106 -2.98 -0.52 12.29
N GLY A 107 -2.88 0.32 13.32
CA GLY A 107 -1.61 0.88 13.76
C GLY A 107 -1.08 2.01 12.86
N GLY A 108 0.04 2.61 13.29
CA GLY A 108 0.64 3.79 12.65
C GLY A 108 -0.14 5.09 12.86
N ALA A 109 0.52 6.23 12.65
CA ALA A 109 -0.10 7.55 12.80
C ALA A 109 -0.91 7.99 11.57
N LYS A 110 -0.62 7.41 10.40
CA LYS A 110 -1.28 7.72 9.11
C LYS A 110 -1.47 6.43 8.33
N ALA A 111 -2.54 6.34 7.54
CA ALA A 111 -2.79 5.19 6.67
C ALA A 111 -1.82 5.14 5.46
N VAL A 112 -1.49 6.31 4.90
CA VAL A 112 -0.60 6.43 3.75
C VAL A 112 0.26 7.68 3.85
N LEU A 113 1.51 7.56 3.39
CA LEU A 113 2.48 8.65 3.24
C LEU A 113 2.95 8.68 1.78
N THR A 114 2.95 9.85 1.17
CA THR A 114 3.39 10.05 -0.22
C THR A 114 4.56 11.02 -0.28
N SER A 115 5.44 10.83 -1.27
CA SER A 115 6.39 11.86 -1.72
C SER A 115 6.06 12.33 -3.13
N GLY A 116 6.55 13.51 -3.50
CA GLY A 116 6.36 14.06 -4.85
C GLY A 116 4.93 14.52 -5.11
N ASP A 117 4.46 14.30 -6.34
CA ASP A 117 3.20 14.86 -6.88
C ASP A 117 1.97 13.97 -6.66
N LEU A 118 2.13 12.85 -5.94
CA LEU A 118 1.04 11.93 -5.63
C LEU A 118 0.17 12.46 -4.49
N ALA A 119 -1.13 12.56 -4.77
CA ALA A 119 -2.12 13.07 -3.83
C ALA A 119 -3.13 11.99 -3.44
N LEU A 120 -3.48 11.99 -2.14
CA LEU A 120 -4.58 11.20 -1.61
C LEU A 120 -5.92 11.77 -2.05
N GLN A 121 -6.77 10.95 -2.66
CA GLN A 121 -8.08 11.35 -3.14
C GLN A 121 -9.10 10.20 -3.07
N ARG A 122 -10.37 10.54 -3.33
CA ARG A 122 -11.52 9.62 -3.33
C ARG A 122 -11.61 8.77 -2.05
N VAL A 123 -11.31 9.43 -0.92
CA VAL A 123 -11.26 8.78 0.39
C VAL A 123 -12.66 8.48 0.89
N ARG A 124 -12.90 7.23 1.23
CA ARG A 124 -14.08 6.74 1.93
C ARG A 124 -13.64 5.81 3.05
N VAL A 125 -14.26 5.97 4.21
CA VAL A 125 -14.08 5.07 5.35
C VAL A 125 -15.45 4.58 5.80
N VAL A 126 -15.57 3.29 6.05
CA VAL A 126 -16.80 2.66 6.57
C VAL A 126 -16.49 2.00 7.90
N TYR A 127 -17.28 2.32 8.92
CA TYR A 127 -17.26 1.62 10.20
C TYR A 127 -18.09 0.33 10.08
N ALA A 128 -17.40 -0.80 9.92
CA ALA A 128 -17.99 -2.13 10.05
C ALA A 128 -18.08 -2.53 11.53
N ARG A 129 -18.76 -3.64 11.83
CA ARG A 129 -19.05 -4.06 13.23
C ARG A 129 -17.82 -4.14 14.14
N THR A 130 -16.65 -4.48 13.60
CA THR A 130 -15.42 -4.69 14.39
C THR A 130 -14.20 -3.96 13.85
N SER A 131 -14.36 -3.09 12.83
CA SER A 131 -13.25 -2.34 12.24
C SER A 131 -13.65 -1.24 11.29
N LEU A 132 -12.70 -0.35 11.04
CA LEU A 132 -12.72 0.56 9.91
C LEU A 132 -12.24 -0.16 8.65
N LEU A 133 -12.98 0.03 7.56
CA LEU A 133 -12.57 -0.35 6.21
C LEU A 133 -12.30 0.91 5.41
N PHE A 134 -11.23 0.90 4.65
CA PHE A 134 -10.72 2.04 3.89
C PHE A 134 -10.85 1.80 2.39
N TRP A 135 -11.23 2.86 1.69
CA TRP A 135 -11.13 3.01 0.24
C TRP A 135 -10.51 4.37 -0.03
N PHE A 136 -9.48 4.41 -0.87
CA PHE A 136 -8.88 5.65 -1.33
C PHE A 136 -7.93 5.37 -2.47
N ASP A 137 -7.64 6.41 -3.23
CA ASP A 137 -6.66 6.36 -4.29
C ASP A 137 -5.54 7.36 -4.01
N VAL A 138 -4.34 7.00 -4.44
CA VAL A 138 -3.16 7.84 -4.44
C VAL A 138 -2.66 7.88 -5.87
N GLU A 139 -2.80 9.02 -6.52
CA GLU A 139 -2.39 9.23 -7.92
C GLU A 139 -2.08 10.72 -8.11
N GLN A 140 -1.56 11.09 -9.28
CA GLN A 140 -1.29 12.49 -9.63
C GLN A 140 -2.60 13.29 -9.70
N MET A 141 -2.57 14.56 -9.25
CA MET A 141 -3.67 15.52 -9.41
C MET A 141 -3.86 15.98 -10.85
#